data_AF-A0A2M8F3X7-F1
#
_entry.id   AF-A0A2M8F3X7-F1
#
_cell.length_a   1.000
_cell.length_b   1.000
_cell.length_c   1.000
_cell.angle_alpha   90.00
_cell.angle_beta   90.00
_cell.angle_gamma   90.00
#
_symmetry.space_group_name_H-M   'P 1'
#
loop_
_entity.id
_entity.type
_entity.pdbx_description
1 polymer ?
#
loop_
_entity_poly.entity_id
_entity_poly.type
_entity_poly.pdbx_seq_one_letter_code
_entity_poly.pdbx_strand_id
1 'polypeptide(L)'
;MTNLSNNSYLKGGYESLIVYWLAIDISDLTAIFCKRFIDKKSRTFDQMIQASRSGKQNIVEGSLENSVESNLKLTGVARASYGELLEDYRDFLRQKGLNIWQKNDSRVIAVRRMRVNTNRSYKSHESYKSYLTDPEAFANLMITLCFKQGYLLDRLIRALQEKFIKEGGFRENLYKKRSNFKKIKS
;
A
#
# COMPACT_ATOMS: atom_id res chain seq x y z
N MET A 1 35.64 5.48 27.52
CA MET A 1 34.20 5.13 27.53
C MET A 1 33.52 5.92 26.42
N THR A 2 33.53 5.39 25.21
CA THR A 2 32.89 6.00 24.03
C THR A 2 31.58 5.26 23.77
N ASN A 3 30.46 5.97 23.96
CA ASN A 3 29.12 5.50 23.69
C ASN A 3 28.94 5.24 22.19
N LEU A 4 29.07 3.97 21.79
CA LEU A 4 28.58 3.45 20.52
C LEU A 4 27.08 3.13 20.67
N SER A 5 26.23 4.16 20.62
CA SER A 5 24.78 4.00 20.52
C SER A 5 24.22 4.89 19.43
N ASN A 6 24.57 4.60 18.19
CA ASN A 6 23.71 4.91 17.05
C ASN A 6 23.87 3.79 16.03
N ASN A 7 23.32 2.63 16.40
CA ASN A 7 23.08 1.54 15.49
C ASN A 7 22.02 2.02 14.49
N SER A 8 22.48 2.47 13.33
CA SER A 8 21.67 2.75 12.16
C SER A 8 20.94 1.47 11.78
N TYR A 9 19.72 1.31 12.30
CA TYR A 9 18.84 0.22 11.91
C TYR A 9 18.70 0.22 10.39
N LEU A 10 19.29 -0.78 9.74
CA LEU A 10 19.06 -1.12 8.36
C LEU A 10 17.55 -1.16 8.13
N LYS A 11 17.01 -0.16 7.44
CA LYS A 11 15.63 -0.17 6.91
C LYS A 11 15.54 -1.24 5.81
N GLY A 12 15.54 -2.51 6.20
CA GLY A 12 15.22 -3.65 5.35
C GLY A 12 13.74 -4.02 5.48
N GLY A 13 13.17 -4.61 4.43
CA GLY A 13 11.79 -5.12 4.43
C GLY A 13 10.71 -4.07 4.16
N TYR A 14 9.44 -4.47 4.35
CA TYR A 14 8.26 -3.73 3.91
C TYR A 14 8.14 -2.33 4.54
N GLU A 15 8.70 -2.12 5.72
CA GLU A 15 8.64 -0.82 6.41
C GLU A 15 9.49 0.28 5.75
N SER A 16 10.38 -0.11 4.83
CA SER A 16 11.08 0.83 3.97
C SER A 16 10.23 1.33 2.79
N LEU A 17 9.11 0.65 2.51
CA LEU A 17 8.26 0.92 1.35
C LEU A 17 7.24 2.01 1.64
N ILE A 18 7.20 3.05 0.79
CA ILE A 18 6.18 4.09 0.88
C ILE A 18 4.77 3.51 0.71
N VAL A 19 4.61 2.48 -0.14
CA VAL A 19 3.32 1.79 -0.35
C VAL A 19 2.81 1.11 0.93
N TYR A 20 3.69 0.68 1.83
CA TYR A 20 3.29 0.09 3.10
C TYR A 20 2.70 1.14 4.04
N TRP A 21 3.35 2.31 4.14
CA TRP A 21 2.86 3.39 5.00
C TRP A 21 1.55 4.00 4.50
N LEU A 22 1.40 4.18 3.18
CA LEU A 22 0.12 4.61 2.62
C LEU A 22 -0.98 3.53 2.79
N ALA A 23 -0.63 2.25 2.75
CA ALA A 23 -1.55 1.16 3.06
C ALA A 23 -2.04 1.18 4.52
N ILE A 24 -1.20 1.62 5.46
CA ILE A 24 -1.60 1.83 6.86
C ILE A 24 -2.63 2.96 6.96
N ASP A 25 -2.33 4.14 6.39
CA ASP A 25 -3.27 5.28 6.37
C ASP A 25 -4.62 4.86 5.78
N ILE A 26 -4.61 4.18 4.62
CA ILE A 26 -5.85 3.71 3.98
C ILE A 26 -6.59 2.72 4.88
N SER A 27 -5.90 1.81 5.57
CA SER A 27 -6.55 0.84 6.46
C SER A 27 -7.25 1.50 7.64
N ASP A 28 -6.57 2.42 8.31
CA ASP A 28 -7.12 3.09 9.48
C ASP A 28 -8.28 4.01 9.08
N LEU A 29 -8.12 4.77 7.99
CA LEU A 29 -9.18 5.61 7.44
C LEU A 29 -10.38 4.79 6.95
N THR A 30 -10.17 3.62 6.33
CA THR A 30 -11.26 2.72 5.92
C THR A 30 -12.05 2.25 7.13
N ALA A 31 -11.38 1.85 8.21
CA ALA A 31 -12.05 1.44 9.44
C ALA A 31 -12.89 2.58 10.05
N ILE A 32 -12.37 3.81 10.05
CA ILE A 32 -13.10 5.00 10.51
C ILE A 32 -14.31 5.29 9.62
N PHE A 33 -14.13 5.25 8.29
CA PHE A 33 -15.19 5.49 7.31
C PHE A 33 -16.32 4.47 7.45
N CYS A 34 -16.00 3.18 7.41
CA CYS A 34 -16.98 2.11 7.51
C CYS A 34 -17.75 2.18 8.83
N LYS A 35 -17.07 2.43 9.96
CA LYS A 35 -17.72 2.58 11.26
C LYS A 35 -18.74 3.73 11.31
N ARG A 36 -18.54 4.78 10.50
CA ARG A 36 -19.38 5.99 10.50
C ARG A 36 -20.51 5.93 9.48
N PHE A 37 -20.23 5.43 8.27
CA PHE A 37 -21.11 5.66 7.11
C PHE A 37 -21.65 4.39 6.47
N ILE A 38 -21.18 3.22 6.88
CA ILE A 38 -21.62 1.93 6.36
C ILE A 38 -22.29 1.15 7.48
N ASP A 39 -23.43 0.51 7.19
CA ASP A 39 -24.08 -0.38 8.15
C ASP A 39 -23.14 -1.55 8.49
N LYS A 40 -22.81 -1.70 9.78
CA LYS A 40 -21.94 -2.76 10.30
C LYS A 40 -22.43 -4.18 10.00
N LYS A 41 -23.71 -4.37 9.73
CA LYS A 41 -24.29 -5.67 9.37
C LYS A 41 -24.31 -5.92 7.87
N SER A 42 -23.93 -4.92 7.06
CA SER A 42 -23.95 -5.04 5.60
C SER A 42 -22.73 -5.80 5.09
N ARG A 43 -22.92 -6.52 3.98
CA ARG A 43 -21.83 -7.19 3.26
C ARG A 43 -20.76 -6.19 2.79
N THR A 44 -21.16 -4.97 2.43
CA THR A 44 -20.27 -3.89 2.03
C THR A 44 -19.29 -3.50 3.13
N PHE A 45 -19.72 -3.47 4.39
CA PHE A 45 -18.83 -3.20 5.53
C PHE A 45 -17.67 -4.20 5.57
N ASP A 46 -17.99 -5.50 5.49
CA ASP A 46 -17.01 -6.58 5.54
C ASP A 46 -16.07 -6.54 4.32
N GLN A 47 -16.62 -6.31 3.12
CA GLN A 47 -15.85 -6.26 1.87
C GLN A 47 -14.82 -5.13 1.90
N MET A 48 -15.22 -3.92 2.28
CA MET A 48 -14.29 -2.78 2.34
C MET A 48 -13.16 -3.00 3.35
N ILE A 49 -13.50 -3.49 4.56
CA ILE A 49 -12.51 -3.80 5.60
C ILE A 49 -11.55 -4.91 5.11
N GLN A 50 -12.10 -5.95 4.48
CA GLN A 50 -11.31 -7.07 3.96
C GLN A 50 -10.40 -6.63 2.82
N ALA A 51 -10.89 -5.84 1.86
CA ALA A 51 -10.11 -5.34 0.73
C ALA A 51 -8.92 -4.50 1.22
N SER A 52 -9.15 -3.56 2.13
CA SER A 52 -8.06 -2.77 2.71
C SER A 52 -7.04 -3.62 3.46
N ARG A 53 -7.50 -4.58 4.27
CA ARG A 53 -6.62 -5.49 5.02
C ARG A 53 -5.80 -6.37 4.07
N SER A 54 -6.45 -6.96 3.06
CA SER A 54 -5.83 -7.81 2.04
C SER A 54 -4.75 -7.04 1.28
N GLY A 55 -5.06 -5.82 0.83
CA GLY A 55 -4.09 -4.97 0.14
C GLY A 55 -2.81 -4.75 0.94
N LYS A 56 -2.94 -4.40 2.22
CA LYS A 56 -1.79 -4.21 3.10
C LYS A 56 -1.01 -5.49 3.36
N GLN A 57 -1.69 -6.60 3.67
CA GLN A 57 -1.03 -7.86 3.99
C GLN A 57 -0.23 -8.41 2.80
N ASN A 58 -0.78 -8.33 1.59
CA ASN A 58 -0.05 -8.76 0.40
C ASN A 58 1.23 -7.94 0.13
N ILE A 59 1.28 -6.65 0.52
CA ILE A 59 2.53 -5.85 0.47
C ILE A 59 3.56 -6.40 1.46
N VAL A 60 3.11 -6.72 2.67
CA VAL A 60 3.97 -7.27 3.74
C VAL A 60 4.51 -8.64 3.32
N GLU A 61 3.61 -9.56 2.97
CA GLU A 61 3.95 -10.92 2.53
C GLU A 61 4.87 -10.88 1.31
N GLY A 62 4.53 -10.08 0.28
CA GLY A 62 5.37 -9.94 -0.91
C GLY A 62 6.77 -9.46 -0.60
N SER A 63 6.93 -8.48 0.29
CA SER A 63 8.25 -8.00 0.69
C SER A 63 9.06 -9.00 1.53
N LEU A 64 8.42 -9.98 2.16
CA LEU A 64 9.09 -11.02 2.97
C LEU A 64 9.47 -12.25 2.14
N GLU A 65 8.94 -12.38 0.92
CA GLU A 65 9.25 -13.46 0.01
C GLU A 65 10.70 -13.42 -0.49
N ASN A 66 11.34 -14.59 -0.53
CA ASN A 66 12.68 -14.74 -1.11
C ASN A 66 12.65 -14.71 -2.65
N SER A 67 11.50 -15.02 -3.25
CA SER A 67 11.32 -15.03 -4.70
C SER A 67 10.76 -13.70 -5.20
N VAL A 68 11.44 -13.09 -6.18
CA VAL A 68 10.93 -11.90 -6.85
C VAL A 68 9.60 -12.19 -7.57
N GLU A 69 9.41 -13.41 -8.07
CA GLU A 69 8.14 -13.83 -8.69
C GLU A 69 6.98 -13.85 -7.69
N SER A 70 7.19 -14.43 -6.49
CA SER A 70 6.19 -14.42 -5.43
C SER A 70 5.86 -13.00 -4.99
N ASN A 71 6.90 -12.16 -4.83
CA ASN A 71 6.73 -10.74 -4.49
C ASN A 71 5.91 -9.99 -5.55
N LEU A 72 6.21 -10.20 -6.84
CA LEU A 72 5.44 -9.62 -7.95
C LEU A 72 3.97 -10.04 -7.91
N LYS A 73 3.71 -11.34 -7.71
CA LYS A 73 2.35 -11.88 -7.62
C LYS A 73 1.57 -11.24 -6.48
N LEU A 74 2.13 -11.22 -5.26
CA LEU A 74 1.47 -10.65 -4.08
C LEU A 74 1.30 -9.14 -4.23
N THR A 75 2.28 -8.42 -4.77
CA THR A 75 2.13 -6.99 -5.08
C THR A 75 1.01 -6.74 -6.10
N GLY A 76 0.83 -7.63 -7.08
CA GLY A 76 -0.29 -7.61 -8.02
C GLY A 76 -1.65 -7.84 -7.34
N VAL A 77 -1.73 -8.78 -6.39
CA VAL A 77 -2.94 -9.00 -5.58
C VAL A 77 -3.24 -7.77 -4.73
N ALA A 78 -2.23 -7.15 -4.10
CA ALA A 78 -2.40 -5.90 -3.37
C ALA A 78 -2.99 -4.80 -4.26
N ARG A 79 -2.48 -4.68 -5.49
CA ARG A 79 -2.95 -3.70 -6.48
C ARG A 79 -4.40 -3.93 -6.89
N ALA A 80 -4.84 -5.18 -6.98
CA ALA A 80 -6.23 -5.54 -7.23
C ALA A 80 -7.13 -5.16 -6.04
N SER A 81 -6.73 -5.50 -4.80
CA SER A 81 -7.51 -5.15 -3.60
C SER A 81 -7.72 -3.65 -3.42
N TYR A 82 -6.74 -2.80 -3.74
CA TYR A 82 -6.94 -1.34 -3.74
C TYR A 82 -7.78 -0.83 -4.91
N GLY A 83 -7.87 -1.59 -6.00
CA GLY A 83 -8.81 -1.31 -7.10
C GLY A 83 -10.25 -1.60 -6.67
N GLU A 84 -10.49 -2.73 -6.02
CA GLU A 84 -11.79 -3.10 -5.45
C GLU A 84 -12.26 -2.05 -4.43
N LEU A 85 -11.40 -1.71 -3.47
CA LEU A 85 -11.71 -0.71 -2.46
C LEU A 85 -12.00 0.68 -3.07
N LEU A 86 -11.33 1.04 -4.16
CA LEU A 86 -11.58 2.28 -4.88
C LEU A 86 -12.99 2.29 -5.49
N GLU A 87 -13.41 1.19 -6.10
CA GLU A 87 -14.77 1.05 -6.64
C GLU A 87 -15.83 1.07 -5.53
N ASP A 88 -15.58 0.46 -4.37
CA ASP A 88 -16.49 0.52 -3.21
C ASP A 88 -16.79 1.97 -2.79
N TYR A 89 -15.77 2.84 -2.77
CA TYR A 89 -15.97 4.27 -2.47
C TYR A 89 -16.72 5.03 -3.58
N ARG A 90 -16.51 4.67 -4.85
CA ARG A 90 -17.25 5.24 -5.98
C ARG A 90 -18.72 4.85 -5.92
N ASP A 91 -18.98 3.59 -5.61
CA ASP A 91 -20.34 3.06 -5.45
C ASP A 91 -21.05 3.70 -4.27
N PHE A 92 -20.36 3.91 -3.14
CA PHE A 92 -20.92 4.66 -2.02
C PHE A 92 -21.40 6.06 -2.43
N LEU A 93 -20.58 6.81 -3.16
CA LEU A 93 -20.94 8.14 -3.65
C LEU A 93 -22.12 8.08 -4.62
N ARG A 94 -22.05 7.19 -5.62
CA ARG A 94 -23.08 6.99 -6.64
C ARG A 94 -24.44 6.62 -6.04
N GLN A 95 -24.47 5.66 -5.12
CA GLN A 95 -25.70 5.19 -4.47
C GLN A 95 -26.35 6.25 -3.58
N LYS A 96 -25.57 7.21 -3.08
CA LYS A 96 -26.06 8.32 -2.25
C LYS A 96 -26.30 9.63 -3.01
N GLY A 97 -26.08 9.63 -4.33
CA GLY A 97 -26.21 10.85 -5.15
C GLY A 97 -25.18 11.93 -4.82
N LEU A 98 -24.01 11.54 -4.31
CA LEU A 98 -22.91 12.45 -3.96
C LEU A 98 -21.92 12.58 -5.11
N ASN A 99 -21.19 13.70 -5.16
CA ASN A 99 -20.31 14.01 -6.27
C ASN A 99 -18.95 13.31 -6.14
N ILE A 100 -18.45 12.77 -7.26
CA ILE A 100 -17.06 12.36 -7.40
C ILE A 100 -16.25 13.57 -7.89
N TRP A 101 -15.20 13.92 -7.15
CA TRP A 101 -14.33 15.04 -7.47
C TRP A 101 -13.49 14.74 -8.71
N GLN A 102 -13.43 15.71 -9.61
CA GLN A 102 -12.70 15.58 -10.86
C GLN A 102 -11.18 15.60 -10.63
N LYS A 103 -10.42 15.01 -11.56
CA LYS A 103 -8.96 14.88 -11.44
C LYS A 103 -8.19 16.19 -11.23
N ASN A 104 -8.77 17.32 -11.66
CA ASN A 104 -8.19 18.67 -11.60
C ASN A 104 -8.83 19.53 -10.49
N ASP A 105 -9.72 18.98 -9.68
CA ASP A 105 -10.29 19.67 -8.52
C ASP A 105 -9.17 20.04 -7.54
N SER A 106 -9.21 21.27 -7.01
CA SER A 106 -8.18 21.78 -6.09
C SER A 106 -8.03 20.92 -4.84
N ARG A 107 -9.12 20.30 -4.38
CA ARG A 107 -9.14 19.37 -3.23
C ARG A 107 -8.41 18.07 -3.56
N VAL A 108 -8.64 17.50 -4.74
CA VAL A 108 -7.92 16.31 -5.22
C VAL A 108 -6.42 16.61 -5.37
N ILE A 109 -6.07 17.77 -5.91
CA ILE A 109 -4.67 18.21 -6.05
C ILE A 109 -4.02 18.37 -4.66
N ALA A 110 -4.73 18.94 -3.70
CA ALA A 110 -4.25 19.10 -2.33
C ALA A 110 -3.93 17.74 -1.68
N VAL A 111 -4.85 16.78 -1.77
CA VAL A 111 -4.64 15.41 -1.24
C VAL A 111 -3.46 14.72 -1.94
N ARG A 112 -3.34 14.85 -3.27
CA ARG A 112 -2.21 14.27 -4.02
C ARG A 112 -0.85 14.79 -3.56
N ARG A 113 -0.77 16.07 -3.20
CA ARG A 113 0.44 16.75 -2.71
C ARG A 113 0.83 16.34 -1.28
N MET A 114 -0.09 15.78 -0.49
CA MET A 114 0.21 15.32 0.86
C MET A 114 1.30 14.24 0.82
N ARG A 115 2.31 14.37 1.68
CA ARG A 115 3.38 13.39 1.79
C ARG A 115 2.93 12.24 2.67
N VAL A 116 3.29 11.02 2.26
CA VAL A 116 3.10 9.83 3.10
C VAL A 116 4.07 9.91 4.27
N ASN A 117 3.55 9.84 5.49
CA ASN A 117 4.40 9.83 6.67
C ASN A 117 4.91 8.40 6.92
N THR A 118 6.22 8.21 6.92
CA THR A 118 6.86 6.90 7.13
C THR A 118 7.32 6.70 8.58
N ASN A 119 6.75 7.42 9.54
CA ASN A 119 7.10 7.34 10.95
C ASN A 119 6.10 6.48 11.76
N ARG A 120 6.62 5.45 12.45
CA ARG A 120 5.86 4.49 13.29
C ARG A 120 5.01 5.14 14.39
N SER A 121 5.34 6.35 14.85
CA SER A 121 4.56 7.06 15.89
C SER A 121 3.37 7.86 15.36
N TYR A 122 3.17 7.91 14.05
CA TYR A 122 2.11 8.69 13.43
C TYR A 122 0.75 7.99 13.57
N LYS A 123 0.11 8.18 14.73
CA LYS A 123 -1.29 7.78 14.98
C LYS A 123 -2.29 8.88 14.68
N SER A 124 -1.84 10.05 14.24
CA SER A 124 -2.72 11.20 14.06
C SER A 124 -3.01 11.41 12.57
N HIS A 125 -4.23 11.12 12.14
CA HIS A 125 -4.72 11.43 10.78
C HIS A 125 -4.95 12.94 10.60
N GLU A 126 -4.14 13.79 11.25
CA GLU A 126 -4.35 15.24 11.31
C GLU A 126 -4.30 15.87 9.93
N SER A 127 -3.45 15.36 9.03
CA SER A 127 -3.40 15.81 7.63
C SER A 127 -4.70 15.57 6.85
N TYR A 128 -5.56 14.68 7.33
CA TYR A 128 -6.82 14.32 6.67
C TYR A 128 -8.06 14.81 7.43
N LYS A 129 -7.90 15.41 8.62
CA LYS A 129 -8.98 15.68 9.57
C LYS A 129 -10.14 16.48 8.99
N SER A 130 -9.85 17.46 8.14
CA SER A 130 -10.85 18.31 7.49
C SER A 130 -11.77 17.54 6.52
N TYR A 131 -11.39 16.34 6.09
CA TYR A 131 -12.16 15.51 5.17
C TYR A 131 -13.02 14.46 5.90
N LEU A 132 -12.77 14.18 7.18
CA LEU A 132 -13.31 12.98 7.84
C LEU A 132 -14.76 13.10 8.34
N THR A 133 -15.31 14.32 8.37
CA THR A 133 -16.64 14.61 8.91
C THR A 133 -17.73 14.48 7.87
N ASP A 134 -17.49 14.97 6.66
CA ASP A 134 -18.45 14.93 5.56
C ASP A 134 -18.27 13.64 4.72
N PRO A 135 -19.33 12.84 4.49
CA PRO A 135 -19.22 11.58 3.77
C PRO A 135 -18.76 11.74 2.32
N GLU A 136 -19.14 12.82 1.62
CA GLU A 136 -18.68 13.07 0.25
C GLU A 136 -17.18 13.36 0.23
N ALA A 137 -16.72 14.28 1.08
CA ALA A 137 -15.31 14.64 1.19
C ALA A 137 -14.44 13.46 1.62
N PHE A 138 -14.91 12.65 2.57
CA PHE A 138 -14.18 11.49 3.04
C PHE A 138 -14.08 10.41 1.95
N ALA A 139 -15.18 10.07 1.28
CA ALA A 139 -15.14 9.08 0.20
C ALA A 139 -14.20 9.56 -0.95
N ASN A 140 -14.22 10.84 -1.30
CA ASN A 140 -13.32 11.40 -2.32
C ASN A 140 -11.84 11.44 -1.89
N LEU A 141 -11.57 11.70 -0.61
CA LEU A 141 -10.24 11.50 -0.02
C LEU A 141 -9.79 10.06 -0.25
N MET A 142 -10.63 9.09 0.12
CA MET A 142 -10.29 7.67 0.02
C MET A 142 -10.09 7.20 -1.42
N ILE A 143 -10.90 7.67 -2.37
CA ILE A 143 -10.69 7.43 -3.81
C ILE A 143 -9.31 7.95 -4.24
N THR A 144 -8.95 9.16 -3.81
CA THR A 144 -7.67 9.79 -4.17
C THR A 144 -6.49 9.02 -3.57
N LEU A 145 -6.60 8.56 -2.32
CA LEU A 145 -5.57 7.75 -1.67
C LEU A 145 -5.44 6.36 -2.30
N CYS A 146 -6.54 5.67 -2.60
CA CYS A 146 -6.52 4.37 -3.27
C CYS A 146 -5.92 4.47 -4.68
N PHE A 147 -6.25 5.54 -5.43
CA PHE A 147 -5.64 5.80 -6.73
C PHE A 147 -4.13 6.02 -6.62
N LYS A 148 -3.70 6.83 -5.65
CA LYS A 148 -2.27 7.06 -5.36
C LYS A 148 -1.56 5.77 -4.98
N GLN A 149 -2.19 4.93 -4.17
CA GLN A 149 -1.67 3.63 -3.77
C GLN A 149 -1.51 2.70 -4.98
N GLY A 150 -2.51 2.62 -5.85
CA GLY A 150 -2.45 1.85 -7.09
C GLY A 150 -1.27 2.29 -7.96
N TYR A 151 -1.11 3.60 -8.17
CA TYR A 151 0.01 4.16 -8.93
C TYR A 151 1.39 3.80 -8.33
N LEU A 152 1.53 3.88 -7.01
CA LEU A 152 2.78 3.55 -6.33
C LEU A 152 3.08 2.04 -6.39
N LEU A 153 2.05 1.19 -6.30
CA LEU A 153 2.19 -0.26 -6.50
C LEU A 153 2.59 -0.60 -7.94
N ASP A 154 2.03 0.07 -8.94
CA ASP A 154 2.41 -0.12 -10.36
C ASP A 154 3.88 0.28 -10.60
N ARG A 155 4.41 1.24 -9.83
CA ARG A 155 5.84 1.58 -9.86
C ARG A 155 6.70 0.55 -9.13
N LEU A 156 6.23 0.03 -8.00
CA LEU A 156 6.93 -1.03 -7.27
C LEU A 156 7.05 -2.30 -8.12
N ILE A 157 5.97 -2.70 -8.79
CA ILE A 157 5.96 -3.86 -9.71
C ILE A 157 7.02 -3.68 -10.80
N ARG A 158 7.05 -2.51 -11.46
CA ARG A 158 8.06 -2.20 -12.49
C ARG A 158 9.49 -2.28 -11.94
N ALA A 159 9.74 -1.71 -10.76
CA ALA A 159 11.05 -1.77 -10.12
C ALA A 159 11.47 -3.21 -9.78
N LEU A 160 10.55 -4.04 -9.31
CA LEU A 160 10.80 -5.47 -9.02
C LEU A 160 11.09 -6.25 -10.31
N GLN A 161 10.37 -5.99 -11.39
CA GLN A 161 10.62 -6.59 -12.71
C GLN A 161 12.01 -6.21 -13.24
N GLU A 162 12.36 -4.93 -13.21
CA GLU A 162 13.69 -4.46 -13.64
C GLU A 162 14.81 -5.09 -12.79
N LYS A 163 14.60 -5.20 -11.48
CA LYS A 163 15.55 -5.86 -10.58
C LYS A 163 15.73 -7.33 -10.94
N PHE A 164 14.64 -8.06 -11.21
CA PHE A 164 14.70 -9.45 -11.64
C PHE A 164 15.49 -9.63 -12.94
N ILE A 165 15.26 -8.77 -13.93
CA ILE A 165 15.97 -8.80 -15.22
C ILE A 165 17.48 -8.56 -15.03
N LYS A 166 17.87 -7.64 -14.13
CA LYS A 166 19.28 -7.28 -13.90
C LYS A 166 20.04 -8.27 -13.02
N GLU A 167 19.41 -8.76 -11.94
CA GLU A 167 20.08 -9.55 -10.90
C GLU A 167 19.79 -11.05 -10.98
N GLY A 168 18.83 -11.47 -11.80
CA GLY A 168 18.38 -12.85 -11.89
C GLY A 168 17.53 -13.29 -10.69
N GLY A 169 17.03 -14.52 -10.76
CA GLY A 169 16.18 -15.09 -9.71
C GLY A 169 16.96 -15.66 -8.52
N PHE A 170 16.29 -15.82 -7.38
CA PHE A 170 16.88 -16.47 -6.20
C PHE A 170 17.42 -17.88 -6.53
N ARG A 171 16.62 -18.71 -7.22
CA ARG A 171 17.02 -20.07 -7.63
C ARG A 171 18.20 -20.08 -8.59
N GLU A 172 18.19 -19.16 -9.56
CA GLU A 172 19.27 -18.99 -10.53
C GLU A 172 20.58 -18.62 -9.82
N ASN A 173 20.52 -17.69 -8.86
CA ASN A 173 21.67 -17.25 -8.09
C ASN A 173 22.21 -18.34 -7.15
N LEU A 174 21.32 -19.13 -6.52
CA LEU A 174 21.75 -20.31 -5.76
C LEU A 174 22.42 -21.37 -6.65
N TYR A 175 21.89 -21.59 -7.85
CA TYR A 175 22.49 -22.52 -8.80
C TYR A 175 23.89 -22.06 -9.24
N LYS A 176 24.05 -20.77 -9.60
CA LYS A 176 25.36 -20.17 -9.91
C LYS A 176 26.36 -20.34 -8.77
N LYS A 177 25.96 -20.04 -7.52
CA LYS A 177 26.81 -20.20 -6.33
C LYS A 177 27.22 -21.66 -6.11
N ARG A 178 26.29 -22.61 -6.24
CA ARG A 178 26.57 -24.05 -6.10
C ARG A 178 27.56 -24.53 -7.16
N SER A 179 27.39 -24.10 -8.42
CA SER A 179 28.29 -24.47 -9.52
C SER A 179 29.69 -23.91 -9.31
N ASN A 180 29.83 -22.67 -8.83
CA ASN A 180 31.13 -22.08 -8.51
C ASN A 180 31.81 -22.80 -7.35
N PHE A 181 31.07 -23.16 -6.30
CA PHE A 181 31.63 -23.91 -5.16
C PHE A 181 32.18 -25.28 -5.56
N LYS A 182 31.53 -25.98 -6.51
CA LYS A 182 32.05 -27.24 -7.05
C LYS A 182 33.36 -27.06 -7.80
N LYS A 183 33.51 -25.99 -8.58
CA LYS A 183 34.74 -25.68 -9.34
C LYS A 183 35.94 -25.32 -8.46
N ILE A 184 35.71 -24.77 -7.26
CA ILE A 184 36.79 -24.40 -6.33
C ILE A 184 37.33 -25.63 -5.58
N LYS A 185 36.53 -26.69 -5.44
CA LYS A 185 36.90 -27.93 -4.73
C LYS A 185 37.56 -28.99 -5.62
N SER A 186 37.53 -28.82 -6.94
CA SER A 186 38.19 -29.66 -7.94
C SER A 186 39.53 -29.06 -8.34
#